data_AF-A0A1D2WAH5-F1
#
_entry.id   AF-A0A1D2WAH5-F1
#
_cell.length_a   1.000
_cell.length_b   1.000
_cell.length_c   1.000
_cell.angle_alpha   90.00
_cell.angle_beta   90.00
_cell.angle_gamma   90.00
#
_symmetry.space_group_name_H-M   'P 1'
#
loop_
_entity.id
_entity.type
_entity.pdbx_description
1 polymer ?
#
loop_
_entity_poly.entity_id
_entity_poly.type
_entity_poly.pdbx_seq_one_letter_code
_entity_poly.pdbx_strand_id
1 'polypeptide(L)'
;MIIGPAAATCNIIVITDPTGKDPNGAAAGSMSYQNNMFQSTFLSSSSGHFAILSGGEGSSTPRLQAIVAAVKAMEAGATPQSAANLANSYEGIRVLVGTATKGAAVGGSYDVYVITVSNNGTITVTPHSSDGTAVLPAGTKGAIIHLRNTEGNPLYGTASEVRQETAVNIGKMIRDGYSATYILGQAFGEVANDSGEKYGGGGVNLVSGITTGDMFTPAQLNTTGYAMNTPYAKISTSSDGWSIGYPAAEQYQTDPYDGSPLKIEYAYEALINAITVTGQTVQVSVYGSEDIGISETTQEIVSATVKKYGYDNVQIANRINTAIDSGTIVGVNHVEPKDINVKSSSRAVGVYYKPLGNDRSSPPWNLPISSSLLDLIGNIQTAIGLILVLLVLFRSTLIKSFMR
;
A
#
# COMPACT_ATOMS: atom_id res chain seq x y z
N MET A 1 -0.83 -11.85 26.01
CA MET A 1 -0.56 -10.85 24.96
C MET A 1 -1.61 -9.77 25.10
N ILE A 2 -1.25 -8.64 25.72
CA ILE A 2 -2.20 -7.55 26.02
C ILE A 2 -2.33 -6.73 24.74
N ILE A 3 -3.37 -7.02 23.97
CA ILE A 3 -3.76 -6.31 22.75
C ILE A 3 -4.58 -5.10 23.19
N GLY A 4 -4.19 -3.89 22.75
CA GLY A 4 -4.76 -2.64 23.24
C GLY A 4 -6.23 -2.41 22.86
N PRO A 5 -6.94 -1.56 23.63
CA PRO A 5 -8.40 -1.46 23.60
C PRO A 5 -8.98 -0.81 22.33
N ALA A 6 -8.26 0.11 21.66
CA ALA A 6 -8.77 0.83 20.49
C ALA A 6 -7.93 0.61 19.22
N ALA A 7 -8.57 0.51 18.05
CA ALA A 7 -7.92 0.62 16.73
C ALA A 7 -8.72 1.53 15.81
N ALA A 8 -8.03 2.09 14.81
CA ALA A 8 -8.58 2.97 13.78
C ALA A 8 -9.46 4.08 14.36
N THR A 9 -8.87 5.21 14.67
CA THR A 9 -9.56 6.34 15.28
C THR A 9 -10.17 7.26 14.23
N CYS A 10 -9.71 7.18 12.97
CA CYS A 10 -10.29 7.88 11.84
C CYS A 10 -10.50 6.94 10.65
N ASN A 11 -11.72 6.92 10.08
CA ASN A 11 -12.03 6.20 8.86
C ASN A 11 -12.82 7.09 7.92
N ILE A 12 -12.46 7.08 6.64
CA ILE A 12 -13.07 7.94 5.63
C ILE A 12 -13.37 7.11 4.37
N ILE A 13 -14.56 7.27 3.81
CA ILE A 13 -14.90 6.83 2.46
C ILE A 13 -15.46 8.02 1.70
N VAL A 14 -14.96 8.25 0.49
CA VAL A 14 -15.36 9.35 -0.40
C VAL A 14 -15.78 8.78 -1.74
N ILE A 15 -16.93 9.25 -2.27
CA ILE A 15 -17.47 8.90 -3.58
C ILE A 15 -17.83 10.20 -4.31
N THR A 16 -17.05 10.55 -5.32
CA THR A 16 -17.27 11.72 -6.19
C THR A 16 -17.96 11.35 -7.51
N ASP A 17 -17.77 10.11 -7.98
CA ASP A 17 -18.49 9.52 -9.11
C ASP A 17 -19.08 8.15 -8.75
N PRO A 18 -20.38 8.10 -8.38
CA PRO A 18 -21.04 6.85 -8.02
C PRO A 18 -21.32 5.94 -9.23
N THR A 19 -21.02 6.38 -10.46
CA THR A 19 -21.13 5.52 -11.65
C THR A 19 -19.92 4.60 -11.83
N GLY A 20 -18.80 4.90 -11.14
CA GLY A 20 -17.55 4.16 -11.26
C GLY A 20 -16.82 4.35 -12.59
N LYS A 21 -17.15 5.40 -13.36
CA LYS A 21 -16.52 5.69 -14.65
C LYS A 21 -15.25 6.51 -14.49
N ASP A 22 -15.23 7.43 -13.54
CA ASP A 22 -14.02 8.13 -13.12
C ASP A 22 -13.11 7.15 -12.37
N PRO A 23 -11.91 6.84 -12.87
CA PRO A 23 -10.98 5.92 -12.22
C PRO A 23 -10.49 6.42 -10.85
N ASN A 24 -10.74 7.68 -10.48
CA ASN A 24 -10.47 8.26 -9.17
C ASN A 24 -11.75 8.67 -8.43
N GLY A 25 -12.89 8.15 -8.87
CA GLY A 25 -14.23 8.53 -8.42
C GLY A 25 -14.63 8.01 -7.04
N ALA A 26 -13.87 7.10 -6.45
CA ALA A 26 -14.12 6.58 -5.11
C ALA A 26 -12.83 6.16 -4.41
N ALA A 27 -12.68 6.53 -3.13
CA ALA A 27 -11.51 6.21 -2.32
C ALA A 27 -11.89 5.96 -0.87
N ALA A 28 -11.09 5.16 -0.18
CA ALA A 28 -11.26 4.83 1.24
C ALA A 28 -9.91 4.84 1.95
N GLY A 29 -9.90 5.19 3.23
CA GLY A 29 -8.67 5.22 4.01
C GLY A 29 -8.91 5.16 5.52
N SER A 30 -7.87 4.76 6.24
CA SER A 30 -7.85 4.75 7.70
C SER A 30 -6.63 5.46 8.27
N MET A 31 -6.80 6.11 9.43
CA MET A 31 -5.72 6.57 10.31
C MET A 31 -5.97 6.09 11.75
N SER A 32 -4.90 6.09 12.55
CA SER A 32 -4.92 5.64 13.93
C SER A 32 -4.04 6.53 14.81
N TYR A 33 -4.48 6.81 16.03
CA TYR A 33 -3.60 7.32 17.09
C TYR A 33 -2.91 6.20 17.87
N GLN A 34 -3.53 5.02 17.91
CA GLN A 34 -3.10 3.92 18.76
C GLN A 34 -1.96 3.11 18.15
N ASN A 35 -1.11 2.59 19.02
CA ASN A 35 0.04 1.75 18.69
C ASN A 35 -0.33 0.44 17.98
N ASN A 36 -1.61 0.04 17.90
CA ASN A 36 -2.00 -1.28 17.39
C ASN A 36 -2.70 -1.22 16.03
N MET A 37 -2.20 -0.35 15.14
CA MET A 37 -2.80 -0.11 13.83
C MET A 37 -2.85 -1.38 12.94
N PHE A 38 -1.83 -2.25 13.02
CA PHE A 38 -1.77 -3.59 12.39
C PHE A 38 -2.87 -4.55 12.84
N GLN A 39 -3.51 -4.23 13.98
CA GLN A 39 -4.61 -4.89 14.65
C GLN A 39 -5.64 -5.58 13.75
N SER A 40 -6.39 -4.77 13.00
CA SER A 40 -7.73 -5.09 12.46
C SER A 40 -8.40 -3.83 11.87
N THR A 41 -7.76 -3.14 10.92
CA THR A 41 -8.13 -1.73 10.64
C THR A 41 -8.59 -1.46 9.20
N PHE A 42 -7.98 -2.13 8.21
CA PHE A 42 -8.18 -1.82 6.80
C PHE A 42 -8.09 -3.09 5.95
N LEU A 43 -9.19 -3.51 5.34
CA LEU A 43 -9.20 -4.53 4.31
C LEU A 43 -9.78 -3.94 3.03
N SER A 44 -9.12 -4.16 1.92
CA SER A 44 -9.64 -3.84 0.60
C SER A 44 -9.61 -5.10 -0.27
N SER A 45 -10.59 -5.22 -1.17
CA SER A 45 -10.59 -6.24 -2.21
C SER A 45 -10.44 -5.55 -3.56
N SER A 46 -9.28 -5.70 -4.19
CA SER A 46 -9.04 -5.12 -5.53
C SER A 46 -9.91 -5.77 -6.60
N SER A 47 -10.30 -7.05 -6.43
CA SER A 47 -11.24 -7.74 -7.32
C SER A 47 -12.71 -7.43 -7.00
N GLY A 48 -13.02 -7.21 -5.73
CA GLY A 48 -14.37 -6.91 -5.24
C GLY A 48 -14.74 -5.42 -5.25
N HIS A 49 -13.76 -4.53 -5.47
CA HIS A 49 -13.91 -3.07 -5.46
C HIS A 49 -14.61 -2.52 -4.21
N PHE A 50 -14.26 -3.10 -3.05
CA PHE A 50 -14.78 -2.69 -1.75
C PHE A 50 -13.67 -2.51 -0.72
N ALA A 51 -13.94 -1.67 0.29
CA ALA A 51 -13.13 -1.56 1.50
C ALA A 51 -13.99 -1.78 2.74
N ILE A 52 -13.35 -2.36 3.77
CA ILE A 52 -13.88 -2.60 5.10
C ILE A 52 -12.89 -1.97 6.08
N LEU A 53 -13.35 -0.91 6.73
CA LEU A 53 -12.60 -0.10 7.67
C LEU A 53 -13.15 -0.37 9.07
N SER A 54 -12.38 -0.99 9.94
CA SER A 54 -12.84 -1.35 11.27
C SER A 54 -12.10 -0.59 12.36
N GLY A 55 -12.82 -0.28 13.45
CA GLY A 55 -12.26 0.34 14.62
C GLY A 55 -13.15 0.15 15.85
N GLY A 56 -13.05 1.06 16.80
CA GLY A 56 -13.84 1.04 18.04
C GLY A 56 -13.03 0.62 19.27
N GLU A 57 -13.70 0.57 20.43
CA GLU A 57 -13.12 0.27 21.75
C GLU A 57 -13.32 -1.20 22.19
N GLY A 58 -14.03 -2.00 21.40
CA GLY A 58 -14.24 -3.41 21.70
C GLY A 58 -12.97 -4.24 21.51
N SER A 59 -12.94 -5.42 22.13
CA SER A 59 -11.77 -6.31 22.09
C SER A 59 -11.45 -6.85 20.69
N SER A 60 -10.20 -7.28 20.49
CA SER A 60 -9.68 -7.67 19.17
C SER A 60 -10.38 -8.89 18.54
N THR A 61 -10.81 -9.88 19.35
CA THR A 61 -11.47 -11.09 18.83
C THR A 61 -12.85 -10.77 18.22
N PRO A 62 -13.77 -10.09 18.92
CA PRO A 62 -15.01 -9.58 18.33
C PRO A 62 -14.78 -8.68 17.11
N ARG A 63 -13.73 -7.86 17.12
CA ARG A 63 -13.38 -7.02 15.96
C ARG A 63 -13.06 -7.86 14.73
N LEU A 64 -12.19 -8.86 14.88
CA LEU A 64 -11.85 -9.76 13.79
C LEU A 64 -13.07 -10.53 13.29
N GLN A 65 -13.94 -10.99 14.19
CA GLN A 65 -15.19 -11.67 13.82
C GLN A 65 -16.13 -10.75 13.02
N ALA A 66 -16.28 -9.49 13.44
CA ALA A 66 -17.08 -8.50 12.70
C ALA A 66 -16.52 -8.24 11.30
N ILE A 67 -15.19 -8.10 11.18
CA ILE A 67 -14.51 -7.92 9.89
C ILE A 67 -14.74 -9.13 8.99
N VAL A 68 -14.49 -10.34 9.47
CA VAL A 68 -14.67 -11.57 8.69
C VAL A 68 -16.12 -11.74 8.24
N ALA A 69 -17.08 -11.40 9.10
CA ALA A 69 -18.50 -11.43 8.76
C ALA A 69 -18.84 -10.43 7.65
N ALA A 70 -18.33 -9.19 7.74
CA ALA A 70 -18.52 -8.16 6.72
C ALA A 70 -17.86 -8.54 5.38
N VAL A 71 -16.64 -9.09 5.40
CA VAL A 71 -15.93 -9.57 4.18
C VAL A 71 -16.76 -10.63 3.48
N LYS A 72 -17.15 -11.70 4.21
CA LYS A 72 -17.96 -12.79 3.64
C LYS A 72 -19.27 -12.29 3.04
N ALA A 73 -19.92 -11.33 3.68
CA ALA A 73 -21.14 -10.73 3.16
C ALA A 73 -20.88 -9.96 1.86
N MET A 74 -19.82 -9.15 1.80
CA MET A 74 -19.45 -8.40 0.59
C MET A 74 -19.05 -9.33 -0.56
N GLU A 75 -18.29 -10.39 -0.29
CA GLU A 75 -17.93 -11.43 -1.26
C GLU A 75 -19.16 -12.19 -1.78
N ALA A 76 -20.17 -12.40 -0.93
CA ALA A 76 -21.46 -12.95 -1.32
C ALA A 76 -22.37 -11.94 -2.06
N GLY A 77 -21.89 -10.73 -2.35
CA GLY A 77 -22.59 -9.72 -3.14
C GLY A 77 -23.51 -8.78 -2.35
N ALA A 78 -23.44 -8.80 -1.01
CA ALA A 78 -24.24 -7.93 -0.16
C ALA A 78 -24.01 -6.43 -0.43
N THR A 79 -24.93 -5.60 0.07
CA THR A 79 -24.77 -4.14 0.05
C THR A 79 -23.88 -3.67 1.19
N PRO A 80 -23.20 -2.52 1.07
CA PRO A 80 -22.43 -1.92 2.17
C PRO A 80 -23.24 -1.79 3.46
N GLN A 81 -24.51 -1.39 3.36
CA GLN A 81 -25.43 -1.31 4.51
C GLN A 81 -25.61 -2.66 5.20
N SER A 82 -25.88 -3.73 4.44
CA SER A 82 -26.11 -5.05 5.02
C SER A 82 -24.85 -5.60 5.69
N ALA A 83 -23.68 -5.39 5.07
CA ALA A 83 -22.39 -5.81 5.63
C ALA A 83 -22.01 -5.01 6.88
N ALA A 84 -22.15 -3.67 6.85
CA ALA A 84 -21.85 -2.81 7.99
C ALA A 84 -22.78 -3.10 9.19
N ASN A 85 -24.05 -3.41 8.95
CA ASN A 85 -25.02 -3.73 9.99
C ASN A 85 -24.64 -4.98 10.81
N LEU A 86 -23.82 -5.89 10.28
CA LEU A 86 -23.32 -7.05 11.03
C LEU A 86 -22.49 -6.62 12.26
N ALA A 87 -21.84 -5.46 12.21
CA ALA A 87 -21.08 -4.91 13.33
C ALA A 87 -21.94 -4.61 14.57
N ASN A 88 -23.25 -4.40 14.39
CA ASN A 88 -24.18 -4.15 15.50
C ASN A 88 -24.29 -5.33 16.48
N SER A 89 -23.86 -6.53 16.07
CA SER A 89 -23.82 -7.71 16.95
C SER A 89 -22.55 -7.78 17.82
N TYR A 90 -21.63 -6.82 17.67
CA TYR A 90 -20.33 -6.82 18.33
C TYR A 90 -20.15 -5.53 19.14
N GLU A 91 -20.21 -5.65 20.46
CA GLU A 91 -20.12 -4.52 21.37
C GLU A 91 -18.81 -3.74 21.20
N GLY A 92 -18.93 -2.41 21.09
CA GLY A 92 -17.78 -1.50 20.96
C GLY A 92 -17.04 -1.58 19.63
N ILE A 93 -17.49 -2.38 18.66
CA ILE A 93 -16.85 -2.50 17.35
C ILE A 93 -17.53 -1.61 16.33
N ARG A 94 -16.74 -0.96 15.48
CA ARG A 94 -17.21 -0.24 14.30
C ARG A 94 -16.78 -0.99 13.05
N VAL A 95 -17.66 -1.00 12.05
CA VAL A 95 -17.28 -1.36 10.67
C VAL A 95 -17.90 -0.34 9.70
N LEU A 96 -17.04 0.35 8.95
CA LEU A 96 -17.39 1.21 7.82
C LEU A 96 -17.05 0.46 6.53
N VAL A 97 -18.07 0.19 5.71
CA VAL A 97 -17.95 -0.52 4.44
C VAL A 97 -18.26 0.44 3.31
N GLY A 98 -17.51 0.38 2.21
CA GLY A 98 -17.84 1.16 1.02
C GLY A 98 -17.34 0.54 -0.27
N THR A 99 -17.95 0.99 -1.35
CA THR A 99 -17.74 0.53 -2.71
C THR A 99 -17.78 1.72 -3.66
N ALA A 100 -17.27 1.56 -4.88
CA ALA A 100 -17.37 2.62 -5.88
C ALA A 100 -18.83 2.94 -6.29
N THR A 101 -19.70 1.94 -6.40
CA THR A 101 -21.03 2.09 -7.03
C THR A 101 -22.23 1.78 -6.13
N LYS A 102 -22.04 0.98 -5.08
CA LYS A 102 -23.12 0.58 -4.15
C LYS A 102 -23.22 1.47 -2.90
N GLY A 103 -22.48 2.58 -2.87
CA GLY A 103 -22.45 3.52 -1.74
C GLY A 103 -21.54 3.05 -0.61
N ALA A 104 -21.81 3.56 0.60
CA ALA A 104 -21.07 3.25 1.82
C ALA A 104 -22.00 3.22 3.04
N ALA A 105 -21.59 2.53 4.11
CA ALA A 105 -22.34 2.50 5.35
C ALA A 105 -21.45 2.19 6.55
N VAL A 106 -21.85 2.67 7.73
CA VAL A 106 -21.19 2.35 9.00
C VAL A 106 -22.19 1.75 9.98
N GLY A 107 -21.77 0.68 10.66
CA GLY A 107 -22.51 0.03 11.73
C GLY A 107 -21.64 -0.17 12.97
N GLY A 108 -22.30 -0.52 14.07
CA GLY A 108 -21.71 -0.76 15.38
C GLY A 108 -21.53 0.52 16.20
N SER A 109 -20.40 0.64 16.90
CA SER A 109 -20.07 1.80 17.74
C SER A 109 -19.40 2.90 16.92
N TYR A 110 -20.19 3.88 16.48
CA TYR A 110 -19.71 4.99 15.67
C TYR A 110 -20.31 6.33 16.06
N ASP A 111 -19.54 7.37 15.74
CA ASP A 111 -19.99 8.74 15.57
C ASP A 111 -19.46 9.22 14.23
N VAL A 112 -20.34 9.55 13.29
CA VAL A 112 -19.96 9.93 11.93
C VAL A 112 -20.70 11.16 11.44
N TYR A 113 -20.15 11.79 10.42
CA TYR A 113 -20.93 12.60 9.51
C TYR A 113 -21.12 11.86 8.20
N VAL A 114 -22.35 11.82 7.70
CA VAL A 114 -22.68 11.43 6.34
C VAL A 114 -22.82 12.71 5.53
N ILE A 115 -22.00 12.84 4.50
CA ILE A 115 -22.00 13.96 3.57
C ILE A 115 -22.70 13.51 2.29
N THR A 116 -23.65 14.28 1.80
CA THR A 116 -24.22 14.11 0.46
C THR A 116 -24.13 15.41 -0.32
N VAL A 117 -23.75 15.31 -1.60
CA VAL A 117 -23.71 16.45 -2.51
C VAL A 117 -24.64 16.18 -3.68
N SER A 118 -25.68 16.98 -3.79
CA SER A 118 -26.67 16.87 -4.87
C SER A 118 -26.18 17.53 -6.16
N ASN A 119 -26.82 17.19 -7.29
CA ASN A 119 -26.42 17.70 -8.62
C ASN A 119 -26.51 19.22 -8.77
N ASN A 120 -27.30 19.90 -7.93
CA ASN A 120 -27.37 21.37 -7.92
C ASN A 120 -26.30 22.03 -7.03
N GLY A 121 -25.38 21.23 -6.48
CA GLY A 121 -24.28 21.69 -5.63
C GLY A 121 -24.64 21.89 -4.15
N THR A 122 -25.87 21.54 -3.72
CA THR A 122 -26.24 21.58 -2.30
C THR A 122 -25.50 20.48 -1.54
N ILE A 123 -24.78 20.89 -0.49
CA ILE A 123 -24.05 20.03 0.42
C ILE A 123 -24.92 19.82 1.67
N THR A 124 -25.15 18.57 2.05
CA THR A 124 -25.80 18.20 3.30
C THR A 124 -24.82 17.39 4.13
N VAL A 125 -24.65 17.81 5.40
CA VAL A 125 -23.77 17.16 6.37
C VAL A 125 -24.64 16.75 7.56
N THR A 126 -24.86 15.44 7.72
CA THR A 126 -25.77 14.91 8.73
C THR A 126 -24.98 14.13 9.79
N PRO A 127 -25.04 14.50 11.08
CA PRO A 127 -24.44 13.72 12.15
C PRO A 127 -25.24 12.44 12.40
N HIS A 128 -24.54 11.34 12.65
CA HIS A 128 -25.12 10.10 13.14
C HIS A 128 -24.28 9.56 14.28
N SER A 129 -24.93 9.27 15.41
CA SER A 129 -24.40 8.47 16.52
C SER A 129 -24.94 7.04 16.44
N SER A 130 -24.47 6.15 17.32
CA SER A 130 -24.62 4.68 17.29
C SER A 130 -26.06 4.12 17.41
N ASP A 131 -26.99 4.60 16.59
CA ASP A 131 -28.38 4.15 16.48
C ASP A 131 -28.59 3.44 15.13
N GLY A 132 -28.13 2.19 15.04
CA GLY A 132 -28.35 1.33 13.88
C GLY A 132 -27.25 1.39 12.81
N THR A 133 -27.55 1.95 11.64
CA THR A 133 -26.59 2.02 10.53
C THR A 133 -26.75 3.34 9.80
N ALA A 134 -25.67 4.11 9.70
CA ALA A 134 -25.64 5.31 8.89
C ALA A 134 -25.21 4.96 7.46
N VAL A 135 -25.91 5.48 6.46
CA VAL A 135 -25.81 5.02 5.06
C VAL A 135 -25.63 6.20 4.13
N LEU A 136 -24.61 6.11 3.27
CA LEU A 136 -24.49 6.86 2.03
C LEU A 136 -25.09 5.99 0.90
N PRO A 137 -26.28 6.35 0.37
CA PRO A 137 -26.97 5.49 -0.59
C PRO A 137 -26.20 5.27 -1.89
N ALA A 138 -26.45 4.14 -2.55
CA ALA A 138 -25.97 3.89 -3.90
C ALA A 138 -26.41 5.01 -4.86
N GLY A 139 -25.57 5.34 -5.85
CA GLY A 139 -25.86 6.41 -6.80
C GLY A 139 -25.65 7.84 -6.25
N THR A 140 -25.22 8.01 -5.01
CA THR A 140 -25.08 9.33 -4.36
C THR A 140 -23.61 9.76 -4.29
N LYS A 141 -23.33 11.01 -4.68
CA LYS A 141 -22.04 11.65 -4.40
C LYS A 141 -21.99 12.05 -2.93
N GLY A 142 -20.92 11.71 -2.25
CA GLY A 142 -20.86 11.94 -0.81
C GLY A 142 -19.67 11.28 -0.15
N ALA A 143 -19.69 11.31 1.17
CA ALA A 143 -18.67 10.68 1.99
C ALA A 143 -19.23 10.26 3.34
N ILE A 144 -18.51 9.37 4.03
CA ILE A 144 -18.69 9.11 5.45
C ILE A 144 -17.35 9.34 6.12
N ILE A 145 -17.33 10.16 7.16
CA ILE A 145 -16.15 10.40 8.00
C ILE A 145 -16.46 10.04 9.45
N HIS A 146 -15.63 9.17 10.01
CA HIS A 146 -15.52 8.90 11.43
C HIS A 146 -14.23 9.51 11.97
N LEU A 147 -14.27 10.11 13.16
CA LEU A 147 -13.10 10.56 13.90
C LEU A 147 -13.39 10.49 15.40
N ARG A 148 -12.70 9.63 16.17
CA ARG A 148 -12.95 9.47 17.62
C ARG A 148 -12.15 10.50 18.44
N ASN A 149 -12.69 10.89 19.60
CA ASN A 149 -11.85 11.47 20.66
C ASN A 149 -10.94 10.38 21.23
N THR A 150 -9.67 10.67 21.46
CA THR A 150 -8.78 9.78 22.21
C THR A 150 -8.03 10.56 23.28
N GLU A 151 -7.39 9.87 24.23
CA GLU A 151 -6.58 10.55 25.24
C GLU A 151 -5.49 11.40 24.56
N GLY A 152 -5.46 12.69 24.87
CA GLY A 152 -4.55 13.65 24.24
C GLY A 152 -4.93 14.12 22.83
N ASN A 153 -6.05 13.65 22.26
CA ASN A 153 -6.56 14.08 20.95
C ASN A 153 -8.09 14.37 20.94
N PRO A 154 -8.53 15.40 20.22
CA PRO A 154 -7.70 16.20 19.34
C PRO A 154 -6.76 17.16 20.08
N LEU A 155 -5.61 17.46 19.48
CA LEU A 155 -4.66 18.46 19.99
C LEU A 155 -5.29 19.86 20.08
N TYR A 156 -6.25 20.14 19.20
CA TYR A 156 -7.02 21.39 19.15
C TYR A 156 -8.52 21.11 18.99
N GLY A 157 -9.38 21.78 19.76
CA GLY A 157 -10.84 21.61 19.70
C GLY A 157 -11.33 20.26 20.25
N THR A 158 -12.42 19.74 19.68
CA THR A 158 -12.98 18.41 19.97
C THR A 158 -13.05 17.56 18.70
N ALA A 159 -12.98 16.22 18.82
CA ALA A 159 -13.04 15.37 17.62
C ALA A 159 -14.37 15.56 16.88
N SER A 160 -15.43 16.00 17.56
CA SER A 160 -16.69 16.36 16.92
C SER A 160 -16.55 17.59 16.02
N GLU A 161 -15.86 18.64 16.49
CA GLU A 161 -15.63 19.87 15.73
C GLU A 161 -14.73 19.59 14.51
N VAL A 162 -13.58 18.95 14.71
CA VAL A 162 -12.68 18.60 13.60
C VAL A 162 -13.39 17.71 12.58
N ARG A 163 -14.16 16.71 13.04
CA ARG A 163 -14.94 15.84 12.14
C ARG A 163 -15.98 16.62 11.34
N GLN A 164 -16.62 17.61 11.96
CA GLN A 164 -17.62 18.45 11.29
C GLN A 164 -16.96 19.36 10.25
N GLU A 165 -15.86 20.02 10.60
CA GLU A 165 -15.11 20.90 9.69
C GLU A 165 -14.58 20.11 8.49
N THR A 166 -13.96 18.95 8.73
CA THR A 166 -13.49 18.06 7.66
C THR A 166 -14.64 17.53 6.82
N ALA A 167 -15.80 17.19 7.41
CA ALA A 167 -16.98 16.80 6.65
C ALA A 167 -17.47 17.92 5.72
N VAL A 168 -17.47 19.17 6.18
CA VAL A 168 -17.85 20.34 5.38
C VAL A 168 -16.84 20.56 4.25
N ASN A 169 -15.54 20.44 4.51
CA ASN A 169 -14.49 20.62 3.50
C ASN A 169 -14.52 19.51 2.45
N ILE A 170 -14.72 18.26 2.85
CA ILE A 170 -14.99 17.14 1.93
C ILE A 170 -16.19 17.47 1.03
N GLY A 171 -17.31 17.94 1.60
CA GLY A 171 -18.49 18.31 0.82
C GLY A 171 -18.23 19.42 -0.20
N LYS A 172 -17.45 20.45 0.16
CA LYS A 172 -17.04 21.52 -0.75
C LYS A 172 -16.20 20.97 -1.89
N MET A 173 -15.20 20.13 -1.61
CA MET A 173 -14.35 19.55 -2.64
C MET A 173 -15.12 18.61 -3.58
N ILE A 174 -16.07 17.82 -3.07
CA ILE A 174 -16.95 16.99 -3.91
C ILE A 174 -17.78 17.88 -4.86
N ARG A 175 -18.36 18.98 -4.34
CA ARG A 175 -19.12 19.95 -5.16
C ARG A 175 -18.24 20.58 -6.24
N ASP A 176 -17.01 20.92 -5.88
CA ASP A 176 -16.06 21.63 -6.75
C ASP A 176 -15.37 20.69 -7.77
N GLY A 177 -15.66 19.38 -7.73
CA GLY A 177 -15.24 18.42 -8.75
C GLY A 177 -13.84 17.83 -8.56
N TYR A 178 -13.29 17.91 -7.35
CA TYR A 178 -12.03 17.22 -7.03
C TYR A 178 -12.22 15.69 -7.03
N SER A 179 -11.16 14.94 -7.33
CA SER A 179 -11.21 13.47 -7.30
C SER A 179 -11.32 12.93 -5.87
N ALA A 180 -11.91 11.75 -5.69
CA ALA A 180 -12.04 11.15 -4.36
C ALA A 180 -10.67 10.84 -3.73
N THR A 181 -9.68 10.47 -4.56
CA THR A 181 -8.29 10.24 -4.12
C THR A 181 -7.62 11.48 -3.56
N TYR A 182 -7.83 12.63 -4.22
CA TYR A 182 -7.33 13.92 -3.74
C TYR A 182 -8.02 14.33 -2.44
N ILE A 183 -9.35 14.25 -2.40
CA ILE A 183 -10.15 14.60 -1.22
C ILE A 183 -9.75 13.76 0.00
N LEU A 184 -9.52 12.46 -0.18
CA LEU A 184 -9.09 11.58 0.90
C LEU A 184 -7.77 12.05 1.51
N GLY A 185 -6.77 12.38 0.68
CA GLY A 185 -5.48 12.86 1.18
C GLY A 185 -5.56 14.24 1.83
N GLN A 186 -6.36 15.17 1.27
CA GLN A 186 -6.60 16.47 1.92
C GLN A 186 -7.28 16.31 3.29
N ALA A 187 -8.28 15.43 3.39
CA ALA A 187 -8.93 15.13 4.65
C ALA A 187 -7.96 14.50 5.67
N PHE A 188 -7.02 13.66 5.21
CA PHE A 188 -5.97 13.11 6.07
C PHE A 188 -5.01 14.19 6.57
N GLY A 189 -4.61 15.12 5.70
CA GLY A 189 -3.79 16.26 6.07
C GLY A 189 -4.48 17.15 7.11
N GLU A 190 -5.75 17.49 6.88
CA GLU A 190 -6.58 18.30 7.80
C GLU A 190 -6.68 17.61 9.17
N VAL A 191 -7.13 16.36 9.22
CA VAL A 191 -7.25 15.61 10.47
C VAL A 191 -5.90 15.46 11.18
N ALA A 192 -4.81 15.16 10.46
CA ALA A 192 -3.48 15.01 11.06
C ALA A 192 -2.95 16.32 11.66
N ASN A 193 -3.26 17.47 11.06
CA ASN A 193 -2.84 18.79 11.54
C ASN A 193 -3.71 19.31 12.68
N ASP A 194 -5.03 19.15 12.56
CA ASP A 194 -5.99 19.82 13.43
C ASP A 194 -6.36 18.97 14.65
N SER A 195 -6.36 17.64 14.51
CA SER A 195 -6.62 16.73 15.62
C SER A 195 -5.38 16.05 16.19
N GLY A 196 -4.27 15.96 15.47
CA GLY A 196 -3.15 15.13 15.90
C GLY A 196 -3.37 13.62 15.73
N GLU A 197 -4.51 13.20 15.17
CA GLU A 197 -4.77 11.87 14.64
C GLU A 197 -3.97 11.66 13.35
N LYS A 198 -2.66 11.46 13.52
CA LYS A 198 -1.72 11.62 12.42
C LYS A 198 -1.13 10.34 11.86
N TYR A 199 -1.24 9.18 12.51
CA TYR A 199 -0.56 8.00 11.98
C TYR A 199 -1.40 7.29 10.91
N GLY A 200 -0.86 7.22 9.70
CA GLY A 200 -1.52 6.64 8.53
C GLY A 200 -1.67 5.14 8.63
N GLY A 201 -2.86 4.63 8.31
CA GLY A 201 -3.13 3.20 8.16
C GLY A 201 -3.32 2.73 6.72
N GLY A 202 -3.22 3.66 5.76
CA GLY A 202 -3.28 3.38 4.33
C GLY A 202 -4.53 3.92 3.65
N GLY A 203 -4.47 3.92 2.32
CA GLY A 203 -5.54 4.34 1.43
C GLY A 203 -5.72 3.38 0.26
N VAL A 204 -6.92 3.36 -0.30
CA VAL A 204 -7.24 2.61 -1.52
C VAL A 204 -8.14 3.43 -2.42
N ASN A 205 -7.87 3.35 -3.71
CA ASN A 205 -8.79 3.76 -4.76
C ASN A 205 -9.75 2.60 -5.04
N LEU A 206 -11.02 2.78 -4.70
CA LEU A 206 -12.03 1.73 -4.78
C LEU A 206 -12.39 1.35 -6.23
N VAL A 207 -12.18 2.26 -7.17
CA VAL A 207 -12.46 2.01 -8.59
C VAL A 207 -11.34 1.19 -9.23
N SER A 208 -10.09 1.58 -9.00
CA SER A 208 -8.93 0.95 -9.65
C SER A 208 -8.29 -0.18 -8.84
N GLY A 209 -8.58 -0.27 -7.54
CA GLY A 209 -7.95 -1.23 -6.63
C GLY A 209 -6.52 -0.88 -6.23
N ILE A 210 -6.00 0.29 -6.64
CA ILE A 210 -4.65 0.75 -6.27
C ILE A 210 -4.66 1.18 -4.81
N THR A 211 -3.69 0.69 -4.05
CA THR A 211 -3.56 0.96 -2.62
C THR A 211 -2.16 1.43 -2.28
N THR A 212 -2.03 2.17 -1.17
CA THR A 212 -0.74 2.51 -0.56
C THR A 212 0.00 1.27 -0.03
N GLY A 213 -0.68 0.12 0.10
CA GLY A 213 -0.13 -1.06 0.77
C GLY A 213 0.40 -0.68 2.15
N ASP A 214 1.61 -1.15 2.45
CA ASP A 214 2.26 -0.96 3.74
C ASP A 214 3.00 0.39 3.90
N MET A 215 2.90 1.32 2.93
CA MET A 215 3.68 2.57 2.84
C MET A 215 3.73 3.41 4.13
N PHE A 216 2.63 3.44 4.89
CA PHE A 216 2.53 4.21 6.15
C PHE A 216 2.42 3.32 7.38
N THR A 217 2.42 2.00 7.19
CA THR A 217 2.31 1.03 8.27
C THR A 217 3.70 0.79 8.91
N PRO A 218 3.76 0.57 10.23
CA PRO A 218 5.03 0.33 10.89
C PRO A 218 5.48 -1.12 10.74
N ALA A 219 6.80 -1.34 10.61
CA ALA A 219 7.38 -2.67 10.48
C ALA A 219 7.21 -3.58 11.72
N GLN A 220 6.88 -3.00 12.89
CA GLN A 220 6.70 -3.73 14.15
C GLN A 220 5.25 -3.68 14.62
N LEU A 221 4.72 -4.84 15.00
CA LEU A 221 3.43 -4.93 15.67
C LEU A 221 3.43 -4.07 16.94
N ASN A 222 2.30 -3.44 17.21
CA ASN A 222 2.10 -2.59 18.38
C ASN A 222 2.98 -1.31 18.42
N THR A 223 3.31 -0.74 17.25
CA THR A 223 3.90 0.61 17.13
C THR A 223 3.04 1.53 16.25
N THR A 224 3.28 2.85 16.31
CA THR A 224 2.58 3.85 15.50
C THR A 224 3.06 3.84 14.06
N GLY A 225 2.17 4.12 13.10
CA GLY A 225 2.54 4.32 11.70
C GLY A 225 3.32 5.59 11.42
N TYR A 226 3.52 5.85 10.12
CA TYR A 226 4.09 7.11 9.65
C TYR A 226 3.10 8.26 9.88
N ALA A 227 3.60 9.39 10.38
CA ALA A 227 2.77 10.56 10.60
C ALA A 227 2.46 11.27 9.26
N MET A 228 1.17 11.35 8.91
CA MET A 228 0.69 11.89 7.65
C MET A 228 1.08 13.35 7.42
N ASN A 229 1.26 14.15 8.49
CA ASN A 229 1.70 15.54 8.44
C ASN A 229 3.22 15.73 8.52
N THR A 230 4.01 14.67 8.32
CA THR A 230 5.48 14.75 8.28
C THR A 230 5.98 14.76 6.83
N PRO A 231 7.07 15.49 6.51
CA PRO A 231 7.75 15.38 5.23
C PRO A 231 8.05 13.92 4.90
N TYR A 232 7.70 13.48 3.69
CA TYR A 232 7.89 12.10 3.22
C TYR A 232 9.04 12.03 2.21
N ALA A 233 9.04 12.95 1.25
CA ALA A 233 10.07 13.04 0.23
C ALA A 233 10.32 14.50 -0.18
N LYS A 234 11.44 14.72 -0.87
CA LYS A 234 11.64 15.87 -1.73
C LYS A 234 11.48 15.41 -3.17
N ILE A 235 10.65 16.11 -3.92
CA ILE A 235 10.39 15.85 -5.33
C ILE A 235 10.87 17.00 -6.18
N SER A 236 11.40 16.70 -7.36
CA SER A 236 11.75 17.73 -8.34
C SER A 236 10.51 18.50 -8.78
N THR A 237 10.69 19.80 -9.01
CA THR A 237 9.66 20.63 -9.65
C THR A 237 9.78 20.63 -11.17
N SER A 238 10.86 20.05 -11.71
CA SER A 238 11.05 19.83 -13.13
C SER A 238 10.41 18.50 -13.57
N SER A 239 10.41 18.24 -14.88
CA SER A 239 9.82 17.02 -15.46
C SER A 239 10.78 15.81 -15.47
N ASP A 240 11.95 15.92 -14.84
CA ASP A 240 12.94 14.83 -14.78
C ASP A 240 12.50 13.64 -13.91
N GLY A 241 11.52 13.86 -13.02
CA GLY A 241 10.97 12.85 -12.14
C GLY A 241 11.90 12.44 -11.00
N TRP A 242 12.92 13.23 -10.70
CA TRP A 242 13.80 12.96 -9.56
C TRP A 242 13.06 13.14 -8.23
N SER A 243 13.32 12.24 -7.29
CA SER A 243 12.80 12.34 -5.94
C SER A 243 13.71 11.60 -4.97
N ILE A 244 13.64 11.99 -3.69
CA ILE A 244 14.36 11.33 -2.62
C ILE A 244 13.55 11.34 -1.32
N GLY A 245 13.48 10.19 -0.64
CA GLY A 245 12.80 10.05 0.64
C GLY A 245 13.60 10.57 1.84
N TYR A 246 12.92 10.98 2.90
CA TYR A 246 13.55 11.29 4.18
C TYR A 246 14.08 10.01 4.88
N PRO A 247 15.16 10.09 5.67
CA PRO A 247 15.91 11.30 6.05
C PRO A 247 16.96 11.75 5.02
N ALA A 248 17.29 10.92 4.01
CA ALA A 248 18.32 11.24 3.03
C ALA A 248 18.04 12.55 2.26
N ALA A 249 16.76 12.87 2.06
CA ALA A 249 16.29 14.14 1.49
C ALA A 249 16.83 15.40 2.20
N GLU A 250 17.22 15.33 3.47
CA GLU A 250 17.77 16.48 4.20
C GLU A 250 19.03 17.06 3.53
N GLN A 251 19.81 16.20 2.86
CA GLN A 251 21.08 16.59 2.23
C GLN A 251 20.91 17.34 0.90
N TYR A 252 19.70 17.36 0.33
CA TYR A 252 19.44 17.89 -1.00
C TYR A 252 18.61 19.17 -0.92
N GLN A 253 19.12 20.28 -1.44
CA GLN A 253 18.40 21.56 -1.50
C GLN A 253 17.84 21.85 -2.88
N THR A 254 18.49 21.33 -3.91
CA THR A 254 18.12 21.44 -5.32
C THR A 254 18.24 20.07 -5.98
N ASP A 255 17.58 19.90 -7.11
CA ASP A 255 17.74 18.73 -7.96
C ASP A 255 19.20 18.55 -8.39
N PRO A 256 19.81 17.38 -8.20
CA PRO A 256 21.19 17.14 -8.62
C PRO A 256 21.38 17.08 -10.14
N TYR A 257 20.32 16.87 -10.92
CA TYR A 257 20.38 16.79 -12.39
C TYR A 257 20.32 18.15 -13.06
N ASP A 258 19.41 19.03 -12.64
CA ASP A 258 19.16 20.31 -13.33
C ASP A 258 19.28 21.56 -12.43
N GLY A 259 19.51 21.38 -11.12
CA GLY A 259 19.63 22.47 -10.16
C GLY A 259 18.31 23.15 -9.80
N SER A 260 17.16 22.60 -10.21
CA SER A 260 15.85 23.17 -9.91
C SER A 260 15.49 23.05 -8.42
N PRO A 261 14.60 23.91 -7.90
CA PRO A 261 14.13 23.80 -6.52
C PRO A 261 13.37 22.50 -6.28
N LEU A 262 13.60 21.89 -5.12
CA LEU A 262 12.86 20.71 -4.67
C LEU A 262 11.62 21.13 -3.86
N LYS A 263 10.48 20.50 -4.14
CA LYS A 263 9.27 20.62 -3.32
C LYS A 263 9.31 19.56 -2.22
N ILE A 264 8.98 19.95 -0.99
CA ILE A 264 8.70 19.00 0.09
C ILE A 264 7.31 18.40 -0.15
N GLU A 265 7.27 17.07 -0.28
CA GLU A 265 6.05 16.29 -0.31
C GLU A 265 5.76 15.74 1.09
N TYR A 266 4.58 16.03 1.63
CA TYR A 266 4.12 15.45 2.90
C TYR A 266 3.50 14.07 2.68
N ALA A 267 3.48 13.23 3.72
CA ALA A 267 2.95 11.87 3.60
C ALA A 267 1.49 11.81 3.12
N TYR A 268 0.63 12.79 3.46
CA TYR A 268 -0.72 12.86 2.92
C TYR A 268 -0.77 13.19 1.42
N GLU A 269 0.22 13.93 0.89
CA GLU A 269 0.37 14.17 -0.55
C GLU A 269 0.90 12.92 -1.25
N ALA A 270 1.87 12.25 -0.64
CA ALA A 270 2.40 10.98 -1.13
C ALA A 270 1.30 9.90 -1.22
N LEU A 271 0.36 9.89 -0.27
CA LEU A 271 -0.85 9.05 -0.32
C LEU A 271 -1.70 9.34 -1.55
N ILE A 272 -1.96 10.62 -1.84
CA ILE A 272 -2.74 11.02 -3.03
C ILE A 272 -2.08 10.47 -4.29
N ASN A 273 -0.77 10.65 -4.40
CA ASN A 273 0.00 10.21 -5.57
C ASN A 273 0.01 8.69 -5.71
N ALA A 274 0.11 7.95 -4.60
CA ALA A 274 0.12 6.50 -4.60
C ALA A 274 -1.20 5.87 -5.08
N ILE A 275 -2.36 6.47 -4.76
CA ILE A 275 -3.67 5.88 -5.09
C ILE A 275 -4.36 6.52 -6.30
N THR A 276 -3.82 7.61 -6.84
CA THR A 276 -4.42 8.31 -7.98
C THR A 276 -4.02 7.66 -9.31
N VAL A 277 -5.02 7.26 -10.08
CA VAL A 277 -4.88 6.87 -11.48
C VAL A 277 -4.62 8.13 -12.31
N THR A 278 -3.44 8.22 -12.89
CA THR A 278 -3.05 9.24 -13.85
C THR A 278 -3.16 8.70 -15.28
N GLY A 279 -2.99 9.58 -16.27
CA GLY A 279 -2.88 9.20 -17.68
C GLY A 279 -1.76 8.19 -17.98
N GLN A 280 -0.86 7.94 -17.03
CA GLN A 280 0.28 7.04 -17.14
C GLN A 280 0.22 5.85 -16.17
N THR A 281 -0.85 5.71 -15.39
CA THR A 281 -0.94 4.63 -14.39
C THR A 281 -1.15 3.28 -15.07
N VAL A 282 -0.31 2.31 -14.66
CA VAL A 282 -0.32 0.93 -15.13
C VAL A 282 -0.88 0.07 -14.01
N GLN A 283 -1.95 -0.66 -14.28
CA GLN A 283 -2.48 -1.65 -13.33
C GLN A 283 -1.60 -2.89 -13.41
N VAL A 284 -0.93 -3.22 -12.31
CA VAL A 284 -0.07 -4.40 -12.24
C VAL A 284 -0.73 -5.42 -11.33
N SER A 285 -0.94 -6.64 -11.82
CA SER A 285 -1.45 -7.75 -11.04
C SER A 285 -0.38 -8.82 -10.96
N VAL A 286 -0.03 -9.23 -9.75
CA VAL A 286 1.00 -10.22 -9.49
C VAL A 286 0.36 -11.52 -9.03
N TYR A 287 0.79 -12.63 -9.62
CA TYR A 287 0.27 -13.96 -9.34
C TYR A 287 1.42 -14.92 -9.05
N GLY A 288 1.15 -15.98 -8.28
CA GLY A 288 2.09 -17.09 -8.08
C GLY A 288 3.11 -16.90 -6.95
N SER A 289 3.07 -15.78 -6.24
CA SER A 289 3.65 -15.65 -4.89
C SER A 289 2.80 -14.71 -4.04
N GLU A 290 2.57 -15.09 -2.79
CA GLU A 290 1.92 -14.27 -1.76
C GLU A 290 2.94 -13.74 -0.74
N ASP A 291 4.24 -13.88 -1.01
CA ASP A 291 5.28 -13.36 -0.14
C ASP A 291 5.24 -11.82 -0.12
N ILE A 292 5.36 -11.28 1.10
CA ILE A 292 5.25 -9.84 1.38
C ILE A 292 6.28 -9.05 0.56
N GLY A 293 5.85 -7.96 -0.07
CA GLY A 293 6.71 -7.01 -0.77
C GLY A 293 6.98 -7.33 -2.25
N ILE A 294 6.67 -8.55 -2.72
CA ILE A 294 6.88 -8.93 -4.12
C ILE A 294 5.90 -8.17 -5.03
N SER A 295 4.65 -8.04 -4.61
CA SER A 295 3.60 -7.38 -5.41
C SER A 295 3.93 -5.90 -5.64
N GLU A 296 4.30 -5.19 -4.56
CA GLU A 296 4.64 -3.77 -4.55
C GLU A 296 5.89 -3.49 -5.38
N THR A 297 6.96 -4.27 -5.15
CA THR A 297 8.22 -4.12 -5.87
C THR A 297 8.03 -4.39 -7.37
N THR A 298 7.25 -5.41 -7.72
CA THR A 298 6.92 -5.73 -9.11
C THR A 298 6.11 -4.62 -9.73
N GLN A 299 5.13 -4.05 -9.02
CA GLN A 299 4.32 -2.94 -9.50
C GLN A 299 5.17 -1.73 -9.86
N GLU A 300 6.14 -1.35 -9.03
CA GLU A 300 7.06 -0.25 -9.30
C GLU A 300 7.94 -0.52 -10.52
N ILE A 301 8.56 -1.71 -10.59
CA ILE A 301 9.42 -2.10 -11.73
C ILE A 301 8.63 -2.09 -13.03
N VAL A 302 7.44 -2.70 -13.04
CA VAL A 302 6.59 -2.78 -14.24
C VAL A 302 6.12 -1.38 -14.64
N SER A 303 5.67 -0.55 -13.68
CA SER A 303 5.22 0.82 -13.96
C SER A 303 6.35 1.67 -14.55
N ALA A 304 7.54 1.63 -13.96
CA ALA A 304 8.71 2.34 -14.47
C ALA A 304 9.13 1.83 -15.86
N THR A 305 9.07 0.52 -16.08
CA THR A 305 9.42 -0.10 -17.36
C THR A 305 8.43 0.28 -18.45
N VAL A 306 7.13 0.27 -18.16
CA VAL A 306 6.10 0.68 -19.11
C VAL A 306 6.18 2.16 -19.43
N LYS A 307 6.49 3.03 -18.46
CA LYS A 307 6.75 4.45 -18.72
C LYS A 307 7.91 4.66 -19.68
N LYS A 308 8.97 3.84 -19.58
CA LYS A 308 10.19 4.00 -20.38
C LYS A 308 10.14 3.31 -21.74
N TYR A 309 9.55 2.12 -21.82
CA TYR A 309 9.60 1.24 -22.99
C TYR A 309 8.22 0.90 -23.57
N GLY A 310 7.15 1.40 -22.96
CA GLY A 310 5.78 1.01 -23.32
C GLY A 310 5.43 -0.39 -22.84
N TYR A 311 4.31 -0.90 -23.35
CA TYR A 311 3.71 -2.18 -22.98
C TYR A 311 4.41 -3.39 -23.62
N ASP A 312 5.74 -3.45 -23.52
CA ASP A 312 6.60 -4.50 -24.08
C ASP A 312 6.88 -5.59 -23.03
N ASN A 313 6.37 -6.80 -23.27
CA ASN A 313 6.50 -7.93 -22.36
C ASN A 313 7.95 -8.42 -22.20
N VAL A 314 8.80 -8.27 -23.22
CA VAL A 314 10.22 -8.66 -23.17
C VAL A 314 10.98 -7.69 -22.26
N GLN A 315 10.76 -6.38 -22.43
CA GLN A 315 11.42 -5.39 -21.59
C GLN A 315 10.97 -5.49 -20.13
N ILE A 316 9.67 -5.75 -19.90
CA ILE A 316 9.13 -5.99 -18.57
C ILE A 316 9.77 -7.22 -17.92
N ALA A 317 9.81 -8.36 -18.61
CA ALA A 317 10.45 -9.58 -18.10
C ALA A 317 11.94 -9.37 -17.79
N ASN A 318 12.68 -8.70 -18.67
CA ASN A 318 14.10 -8.41 -18.47
C ASN A 318 14.34 -7.55 -17.22
N ARG A 319 13.52 -6.52 -17.00
CA ARG A 319 13.65 -5.64 -15.83
C ARG A 319 13.30 -6.34 -14.53
N ILE A 320 12.27 -7.19 -14.54
CA ILE A 320 11.95 -8.05 -13.40
C ILE A 320 13.10 -9.01 -13.11
N ASN A 321 13.66 -9.67 -14.12
CA ASN A 321 14.77 -10.59 -13.95
C ASN A 321 16.03 -9.90 -13.41
N THR A 322 16.33 -8.67 -13.86
CA THR A 322 17.41 -7.86 -13.26
C THR A 322 17.15 -7.58 -11.78
N ALA A 323 15.91 -7.33 -11.37
CA ALA A 323 15.55 -7.11 -9.97
C ALA A 323 15.63 -8.40 -9.13
N ILE A 324 15.35 -9.56 -9.74
CA ILE A 324 15.58 -10.87 -9.12
C ILE A 324 17.09 -11.11 -8.94
N ASP A 325 17.88 -10.83 -9.97
CA ASP A 325 19.34 -11.00 -9.96
C ASP A 325 20.03 -10.08 -8.95
N SER A 326 19.51 -8.86 -8.74
CA SER A 326 20.02 -7.92 -7.74
C SER A 326 19.52 -8.20 -6.31
N GLY A 327 18.65 -9.20 -6.13
CA GLY A 327 18.04 -9.53 -4.83
C GLY A 327 17.01 -8.50 -4.36
N THR A 328 16.51 -7.63 -5.25
CA THR A 328 15.41 -6.70 -4.97
C THR A 328 14.07 -7.44 -4.91
N ILE A 329 13.92 -8.49 -5.72
CA ILE A 329 12.84 -9.47 -5.62
C ILE A 329 13.46 -10.81 -5.18
N VAL A 330 12.92 -11.42 -4.13
CA VAL A 330 13.40 -12.69 -3.57
C VAL A 330 12.28 -13.73 -3.52
N GLY A 331 12.61 -15.01 -3.46
CA GLY A 331 11.62 -16.10 -3.29
C GLY A 331 10.90 -16.56 -4.55
N VAL A 332 11.14 -15.92 -5.70
CA VAL A 332 10.53 -16.28 -6.99
C VAL A 332 11.57 -16.58 -8.06
N ASN A 333 11.18 -17.42 -9.03
CA ASN A 333 12.00 -17.77 -10.18
C ASN A 333 11.97 -16.68 -11.25
N HIS A 334 12.94 -16.71 -12.16
CA HIS A 334 12.96 -15.83 -13.35
C HIS A 334 11.66 -15.99 -14.16
N VAL A 335 11.21 -14.87 -14.71
CA VAL A 335 10.01 -14.78 -15.55
C VAL A 335 10.41 -14.72 -17.02
N GLU A 336 9.67 -15.42 -17.88
CA GLU A 336 9.80 -15.29 -19.32
C GLU A 336 8.77 -14.29 -19.88
N PRO A 337 8.94 -13.74 -21.09
CA PRO A 337 7.95 -12.85 -21.71
C PRO A 337 6.55 -13.46 -21.85
N LYS A 338 6.44 -14.79 -21.89
CA LYS A 338 5.16 -15.53 -21.90
C LYS A 338 4.44 -15.52 -20.54
N ASP A 339 5.19 -15.30 -19.46
CA ASP A 339 4.70 -15.18 -18.09
C ASP A 339 4.24 -13.73 -17.78
N ILE A 340 4.32 -12.83 -18.77
CA ILE A 340 3.83 -11.45 -18.70
C ILE A 340 2.64 -11.29 -19.64
N ASN A 341 1.47 -10.99 -19.09
CA ASN A 341 0.26 -10.72 -19.85
C ASN A 341 0.02 -9.22 -19.95
N VAL A 342 0.09 -8.65 -21.14
CA VAL A 342 -0.07 -7.21 -21.33
C VAL A 342 -1.36 -6.89 -22.07
N LYS A 343 -2.20 -6.05 -21.45
CA LYS A 343 -3.39 -5.46 -22.06
C LYS A 343 -3.23 -3.96 -22.13
N SER A 344 -2.57 -3.47 -23.18
CA SER A 344 -2.26 -2.04 -23.37
C SER A 344 -3.52 -1.16 -23.44
N SER A 345 -4.60 -1.66 -24.04
CA SER A 345 -5.89 -0.94 -24.14
C SER A 345 -6.53 -0.66 -22.80
N SER A 346 -6.31 -1.53 -21.81
CA SER A 346 -6.78 -1.37 -20.43
C SER A 346 -5.67 -0.98 -19.46
N ARG A 347 -4.48 -0.63 -19.98
CA ARG A 347 -3.29 -0.26 -19.20
C ARG A 347 -2.93 -1.27 -18.11
N ALA A 348 -3.15 -2.55 -18.37
CA ALA A 348 -2.98 -3.61 -17.38
C ALA A 348 -1.83 -4.56 -17.76
N VAL A 349 -1.08 -5.01 -16.76
CA VAL A 349 0.00 -5.98 -16.87
C VAL A 349 -0.18 -7.02 -15.78
N GLY A 350 -0.35 -8.29 -16.18
CA GLY A 350 -0.30 -9.43 -15.28
C GLY A 350 1.10 -10.04 -15.28
N VAL A 351 1.68 -10.29 -14.11
CA VAL A 351 2.97 -10.96 -13.93
C VAL A 351 2.73 -12.26 -13.19
N TYR A 352 3.13 -13.39 -13.80
CA TYR A 352 2.97 -14.72 -13.23
C TYR A 352 4.31 -15.27 -12.75
N TYR A 353 4.57 -15.18 -11.45
CA TYR A 353 5.74 -15.78 -10.85
C TYR A 353 5.56 -17.29 -10.66
N LYS A 354 6.71 -17.98 -10.61
CA LYS A 354 6.81 -19.34 -10.10
C LYS A 354 7.57 -19.28 -8.77
N PRO A 355 7.02 -19.80 -7.67
CA PRO A 355 7.72 -19.81 -6.40
C PRO A 355 8.94 -20.73 -6.47
N LEU A 356 9.98 -20.38 -5.72
CA LEU A 356 11.16 -21.23 -5.59
C LEU A 356 10.88 -22.40 -4.65
N GLY A 357 11.26 -23.62 -5.05
CA GLY A 357 11.19 -24.79 -4.18
C GLY A 357 12.37 -24.85 -3.19
N ASN A 358 12.19 -25.61 -2.10
CA ASN A 358 13.22 -25.92 -1.09
C ASN A 358 13.78 -24.70 -0.34
N ASP A 359 12.93 -23.76 0.08
CA ASP A 359 13.30 -22.58 0.89
C ASP A 359 14.41 -21.71 0.28
N ARG A 360 14.54 -21.73 -1.05
CA ARG A 360 15.57 -20.96 -1.75
C ARG A 360 15.14 -19.50 -1.83
N SER A 361 16.04 -18.60 -1.46
CA SER A 361 15.84 -17.15 -1.56
C SER A 361 16.11 -16.59 -2.96
N SER A 362 16.86 -17.32 -3.80
CA SER A 362 17.20 -16.91 -5.16
C SER A 362 17.14 -18.08 -6.17
N PRO A 363 16.85 -17.80 -7.45
CA PRO A 363 16.85 -18.81 -8.50
C PRO A 363 18.20 -19.52 -8.61
N PRO A 364 18.23 -20.77 -9.11
CA PRO A 364 19.48 -21.39 -9.52
C PRO A 364 20.17 -20.49 -10.54
N TRP A 365 21.43 -20.14 -10.26
CA TRP A 365 22.23 -19.32 -11.15
C TRP A 365 22.28 -19.96 -12.54
N ASN A 366 21.78 -19.24 -13.55
CA ASN A 366 22.00 -19.59 -14.94
C ASN A 366 23.40 -19.12 -15.34
N LEU A 367 24.43 -19.76 -14.78
CA LEU A 367 25.80 -19.45 -15.16
C LEU A 367 25.99 -19.80 -16.65
N PRO A 368 26.48 -18.88 -17.49
CA PRO A 368 26.95 -19.19 -18.84
C PRO A 368 28.31 -19.92 -18.77
N ILE A 369 28.53 -20.71 -17.71
CA ILE A 369 29.73 -21.47 -17.48
C ILE A 369 29.28 -22.92 -17.42
N SER A 370 29.52 -23.66 -18.51
CA SER A 370 29.26 -25.09 -18.55
C SER A 370 29.90 -25.77 -17.33
N SER A 371 29.23 -26.75 -16.74
CA SER A 371 29.77 -27.58 -15.66
C SER A 371 31.17 -28.11 -15.99
N SER A 372 31.41 -28.41 -17.27
CA SER A 372 32.72 -28.82 -17.80
C SER A 372 33.85 -27.81 -17.57
N LEU A 373 33.57 -26.50 -17.56
CA LEU A 373 34.60 -25.47 -17.28
C LEU A 373 34.89 -25.38 -15.78
N LEU A 374 33.87 -25.53 -14.92
CA LEU A 374 34.07 -25.58 -13.47
C LEU A 374 34.84 -26.84 -13.05
N ASP A 375 34.54 -27.98 -13.67
CA ASP A 375 35.28 -29.23 -13.47
C ASP A 375 36.73 -29.09 -13.92
N LEU A 376 36.99 -28.40 -15.05
CA LEU A 376 38.34 -28.13 -15.54
C LEU A 376 39.14 -27.28 -14.54
N ILE A 377 38.54 -26.21 -14.01
CA ILE A 377 39.19 -25.33 -13.02
C ILE A 377 39.47 -26.10 -11.72
N GLY A 378 38.51 -26.90 -11.23
CA GLY A 378 38.70 -27.74 -10.04
C GLY A 378 39.81 -28.79 -10.22
N ASN A 379 39.90 -29.40 -11.40
CA ASN A 379 40.95 -30.35 -11.74
C ASN A 379 42.34 -29.69 -11.83
N ILE A 380 42.43 -28.49 -12.40
CA ILE A 380 43.69 -27.71 -12.44
C ILE A 380 44.14 -27.38 -11.01
N GLN A 381 43.23 -26.97 -10.13
CA GLN A 381 43.55 -26.63 -8.74
C GLN A 381 44.05 -27.86 -7.96
N THR A 382 43.44 -29.03 -8.19
CA THR A 382 43.86 -30.31 -7.60
C THR A 382 45.24 -30.74 -8.08
N ALA A 383 45.52 -30.60 -9.39
CA ALA A 383 46.82 -30.92 -9.98
C ALA A 383 47.94 -30.01 -9.43
N ILE A 384 47.69 -28.70 -9.28
CA ILE A 384 48.63 -27.76 -8.67
C ILE A 384 48.91 -28.16 -7.21
N GLY A 385 47.87 -28.53 -6.45
CA GLY A 385 48.02 -29.02 -5.08
C GLY A 385 48.93 -30.24 -4.97
N LEU A 386 48.75 -31.23 -5.86
CA LEU A 386 49.59 -32.44 -5.91
C LEU A 386 51.05 -32.12 -6.27
N ILE A 387 51.28 -31.22 -7.23
CA ILE A 387 52.64 -30.80 -7.62
C ILE A 387 53.36 -30.11 -6.45
N LEU A 388 52.66 -29.25 -5.71
CA LEU A 388 53.23 -28.58 -4.53
C LEU A 388 53.61 -29.58 -3.43
N VAL A 389 52.76 -30.59 -3.17
CA VAL A 389 53.08 -31.66 -2.21
C VAL A 389 54.31 -32.47 -2.66
N LEU A 390 54.38 -32.83 -3.94
CA LEU A 390 55.54 -33.53 -4.50
C LEU A 390 56.82 -32.71 -4.41
N LEU A 391 56.77 -31.40 -4.67
CA LEU A 391 57.91 -30.50 -4.53
C LEU A 391 58.41 -30.40 -3.08
N VAL A 392 57.48 -30.34 -2.11
CA VAL A 392 57.83 -30.34 -0.68
C VAL A 392 58.48 -31.67 -0.28
N LEU A 393 57.95 -32.79 -0.75
CA LEU A 393 58.54 -34.11 -0.52
C LEU A 393 59.94 -34.19 -1.14
N PHE A 394 60.10 -33.80 -2.41
CA PHE A 394 61.39 -33.78 -3.10
C PHE A 394 62.42 -32.93 -2.35
N ARG A 395 62.02 -31.72 -1.91
CA ARG A 395 62.86 -30.81 -1.12
C ARG A 395 63.26 -31.45 0.21
N SER A 396 62.35 -32.14 0.88
CA SER A 396 62.64 -32.82 2.15
C SER A 396 63.62 -34.01 1.99
N THR A 397 63.52 -34.76 0.89
CA THR A 397 64.46 -35.86 0.57
C THR A 397 65.81 -35.34 0.10
N LEU A 398 65.87 -34.26 -0.69
CA LEU A 398 67.12 -33.62 -1.11
C LEU A 398 67.90 -33.06 0.10
N ILE A 399 67.21 -32.37 1.01
CA ILE A 399 67.84 -31.83 2.23
C ILE A 399 68.36 -32.98 3.12
N LYS A 400 67.62 -34.08 3.25
CA LYS A 400 68.10 -35.28 3.97
C LYS A 400 69.27 -35.98 3.28
N SER A 401 69.37 -35.93 1.95
CA SER A 401 70.47 -36.50 1.18
C SER A 401 71.74 -35.64 1.24
N PHE A 402 71.62 -34.32 1.41
CA PHE A 402 72.77 -33.41 1.51
C PHE A 402 73.30 -33.25 2.94
N MET A 403 72.51 -33.57 3.97
CA MET A 403 72.92 -33.53 5.38
C MET A 403 73.36 -34.90 5.92
N ARG A 404 73.82 -35.81 5.07
CA ARG A 404 74.32 -37.13 5.45
C ARG A 404 75.78 -37.31 5.08
#